data_AF-A0A1I3MDV0-F1
#
_entry.id   AF-A0A1I3MDV0-F1
#
_cell.length_a   1.000
_cell.length_b   1.000
_cell.length_c   1.000
_cell.angle_alpha   90.00
_cell.angle_beta   90.00
_cell.angle_gamma   90.00
#
_symmetry.space_group_name_H-M   'P 1'
#
loop_
_entity.id
_entity.type
_entity.pdbx_description
1 polymer ?
#
loop_
_entity_poly.entity_id
_entity_poly.type
_entity_poly.pdbx_seq_one_letter_code
_entity_poly.pdbx_strand_id
1 'polypeptide(L)'
;MATANPLLASIDEGVALADPHVTVYFATDGERIDFATEEGGWSRYARAQAMAALDAWAAVSGLSFAQVSDPAEADFKLVKSDAGGASLGFMTGPDPAYGEAQGLGWFNSGPYWSGGRGGLLSPGSYMFTIFLHEFGHGLGLAHPHEATGGSTAMPQVGEGLGLDQGVWTVMTYNDGWPEAPEGLPESHKWGWNLGPSALDIAVIQAKYGVNPETGAGDDRYRLPAANEAGTGYRAIWDAGGEDLIFHRGRRDAVIDLRPATLELEDGGAGRVSRAEGVHGGFTLAHGVTVEAASGARGDDRLIGNAADNVLKGKAGADRLFGGGGEDRLLGGGGNDRLFGGEGDDRLIAGPGRDRLTGGEGADVFVLRPGDGRAAVADLGPDDRLDLRGFGYAGVAEVQADLKARDAGAVLKAEGLRLVLLDLDPDDLAPDMVLI
;
A
#
# COMPACT_ATOMS: atom_id res chain seq x y z
N MET A 1 -27.93 3.89 -7.25
CA MET A 1 -27.21 4.95 -7.99
C MET A 1 -25.98 5.27 -7.17
N ALA A 2 -24.79 4.91 -7.65
CA ALA A 2 -23.55 5.22 -6.97
C ALA A 2 -23.43 6.75 -6.86
N THR A 3 -23.33 7.27 -5.66
CA THR A 3 -23.06 8.67 -5.41
C THR A 3 -21.70 9.00 -6.02
N ALA A 4 -21.66 9.97 -6.95
CA ALA A 4 -20.41 10.43 -7.54
C ALA A 4 -19.45 10.86 -6.41
N ASN A 5 -18.25 10.29 -6.43
CA ASN A 5 -17.23 10.50 -5.42
C ASN A 5 -16.85 12.00 -5.40
N PRO A 6 -17.06 12.72 -4.28
CA PRO A 6 -16.86 14.17 -4.21
C PRO A 6 -15.39 14.58 -4.34
N LEU A 7 -14.43 13.68 -4.06
CA LEU A 7 -13.01 13.92 -4.22
C LEU A 7 -12.57 13.67 -5.68
N LEU A 8 -13.05 12.62 -6.34
CA LEU A 8 -12.92 12.49 -7.81
C LEU A 8 -13.59 13.67 -8.53
N ALA A 9 -14.74 14.15 -8.03
CA ALA A 9 -15.40 15.33 -8.57
C ALA A 9 -14.64 16.65 -8.31
N SER A 10 -13.68 16.65 -7.38
CA SER A 10 -12.80 17.78 -7.07
C SER A 10 -11.43 17.68 -7.76
N ILE A 11 -11.05 16.47 -8.19
CA ILE A 11 -9.86 16.24 -8.98
C ILE A 11 -10.22 16.63 -10.41
N ASP A 12 -9.56 17.67 -10.93
CA ASP A 12 -9.58 17.90 -12.36
C ASP A 12 -8.85 16.72 -12.99
N GLU A 13 -9.62 15.83 -13.60
CA GLU A 13 -9.03 14.73 -14.34
C GLU A 13 -8.17 15.32 -15.46
N GLY A 14 -8.39 16.54 -15.94
CA GLY A 14 -7.73 17.09 -17.11
C GLY A 14 -8.28 16.46 -18.39
N VAL A 15 -7.73 16.84 -19.54
CA VAL A 15 -8.17 16.28 -20.83
C VAL A 15 -7.67 14.84 -20.94
N ALA A 16 -8.51 13.92 -21.44
CA ALA A 16 -8.09 12.55 -21.75
C ALA A 16 -7.60 12.46 -23.19
N LEU A 17 -6.68 11.52 -23.45
CA LEU A 17 -6.33 11.12 -24.81
C LEU A 17 -7.54 10.54 -25.53
N ALA A 18 -7.63 10.78 -26.83
CA ALA A 18 -8.72 10.24 -27.65
C ALA A 18 -8.58 8.72 -27.90
N ASP A 19 -7.35 8.23 -27.96
CA ASP A 19 -7.00 6.82 -28.13
C ASP A 19 -6.20 6.33 -26.92
N PRO A 20 -6.62 5.27 -26.21
CA PRO A 20 -5.84 4.68 -25.12
C PRO A 20 -4.64 3.85 -25.60
N HIS A 21 -4.47 3.64 -26.90
CA HIS A 21 -3.25 3.10 -27.50
C HIS A 21 -2.30 4.22 -27.90
N VAL A 22 -1.21 4.39 -27.15
CA VAL A 22 -0.28 5.50 -27.31
C VAL A 22 1.00 5.04 -27.99
N THR A 23 1.32 5.67 -29.10
CA THR A 23 2.55 5.43 -29.85
C THR A 23 3.67 6.37 -29.42
N VAL A 24 4.89 5.85 -29.28
CA VAL A 24 6.03 6.55 -28.68
C VAL A 24 7.21 6.58 -29.63
N TYR A 25 7.69 7.78 -29.94
CA TYR A 25 8.89 8.02 -30.72
C TYR A 25 10.00 8.62 -29.86
N PHE A 26 11.19 8.06 -29.97
CA PHE A 26 12.40 8.60 -29.34
C PHE A 26 13.23 9.30 -30.40
N ALA A 27 13.40 10.62 -30.25
CA ALA A 27 14.15 11.44 -31.19
C ALA A 27 15.58 10.92 -31.41
N THR A 28 16.04 10.92 -32.66
CA THR A 28 17.38 10.42 -32.99
C THR A 28 18.46 11.44 -32.64
N ASP A 29 19.71 10.99 -32.64
CA ASP A 29 20.88 11.83 -32.41
C ASP A 29 20.84 13.11 -33.28
N GLY A 30 20.92 14.28 -32.63
CA GLY A 30 20.89 15.59 -33.27
C GLY A 30 19.55 16.02 -33.86
N GLU A 31 18.51 15.17 -33.82
CA GLU A 31 17.17 15.53 -34.25
C GLU A 31 16.59 16.62 -33.37
N ARG A 32 15.93 17.60 -33.99
CA ARG A 32 15.29 18.72 -33.29
C ARG A 32 13.78 18.58 -33.31
N ILE A 33 13.20 18.32 -32.15
CA ILE A 33 11.77 18.43 -31.89
C ILE A 33 11.64 19.41 -30.71
N ASP A 34 11.45 20.69 -31.02
CA ASP A 34 11.62 21.82 -30.11
C ASP A 34 13.07 22.02 -29.61
N PHE A 35 13.65 21.02 -28.94
CA PHE A 35 15.05 20.93 -28.55
C PHE A 35 15.82 19.93 -29.41
N ALA A 36 17.14 20.12 -29.54
CA ALA A 36 18.01 19.14 -30.18
C ALA A 36 18.34 18.01 -29.20
N THR A 37 18.10 16.77 -29.62
CA THR A 37 18.55 15.59 -28.89
C THR A 37 20.07 15.56 -28.84
N GLU A 38 20.63 15.25 -27.67
CA GLU A 38 22.07 15.24 -27.47
C GLU A 38 22.81 14.19 -28.33
N GLU A 39 24.12 14.40 -28.50
CA GLU A 39 25.00 13.48 -29.22
C GLU A 39 24.96 12.08 -28.58
N GLY A 40 24.77 11.04 -29.39
CA GLY A 40 24.55 9.67 -28.93
C GLY A 40 23.10 9.32 -28.57
N GLY A 41 22.19 10.30 -28.54
CA GLY A 41 20.74 10.14 -28.42
C GLY A 41 20.26 9.26 -27.27
N TRP A 42 19.16 8.54 -27.51
CA TRP A 42 18.60 7.59 -26.56
C TRP A 42 19.29 6.23 -26.65
N SER A 43 20.04 5.87 -25.61
CA SER A 43 20.60 4.51 -25.47
C SER A 43 19.49 3.46 -25.41
N ARG A 44 19.82 2.20 -25.74
CA ARG A 44 18.85 1.08 -25.60
C ARG A 44 18.32 0.96 -24.17
N TYR A 45 19.19 1.17 -23.18
CA TYR A 45 18.80 1.13 -21.77
C TYR A 45 17.85 2.27 -21.41
N ALA A 46 18.13 3.51 -21.86
CA ALA A 46 17.25 4.64 -21.58
C ALA A 46 15.86 4.48 -22.20
N ARG A 47 15.78 4.01 -23.45
CA ARG A 47 14.49 3.68 -24.09
C ARG A 47 13.72 2.62 -23.31
N ALA A 48 14.41 1.55 -22.89
CA ALA A 48 13.78 0.49 -22.12
C ALA A 48 13.24 0.98 -20.77
N GLN A 49 13.93 1.91 -20.09
CA GLN A 49 13.45 2.45 -18.81
C GLN A 49 12.29 3.44 -18.97
N ALA A 50 12.33 4.29 -20.01
CA ALA A 50 11.20 5.14 -20.34
C ALA A 50 9.95 4.30 -20.68
N MET A 51 10.11 3.27 -21.53
CA MET A 51 9.01 2.34 -21.82
C MET A 51 8.55 1.60 -20.56
N ALA A 52 9.44 1.19 -19.65
CA ALA A 52 9.04 0.56 -18.39
C ALA A 52 8.21 1.47 -17.47
N ALA A 53 8.43 2.79 -17.51
CA ALA A 53 7.58 3.75 -16.79
C ALA A 53 6.18 3.85 -17.42
N LEU A 54 6.07 3.82 -18.75
CA LEU A 54 4.78 3.73 -19.45
C LEU A 54 4.08 2.38 -19.18
N ASP A 55 4.82 1.28 -19.18
CA ASP A 55 4.30 -0.04 -18.83
C ASP A 55 3.74 -0.05 -17.38
N ALA A 56 4.32 0.72 -16.46
CA ALA A 56 3.79 0.88 -15.11
C ALA A 56 2.42 1.60 -15.09
N TRP A 57 2.19 2.55 -16.01
CA TRP A 57 0.87 3.15 -16.22
C TRP A 57 -0.13 2.18 -16.88
N ALA A 58 0.31 1.37 -17.85
CA ALA A 58 -0.53 0.34 -18.49
C ALA A 58 -0.88 -0.81 -17.53
N ALA A 59 -0.01 -1.15 -16.59
CA ALA A 59 -0.27 -2.20 -15.60
C ALA A 59 -1.46 -1.87 -14.69
N VAL A 60 -1.80 -0.59 -14.54
CA VAL A 60 -2.89 -0.14 -13.65
C VAL A 60 -4.12 0.34 -14.41
N SER A 61 -4.08 0.43 -15.74
CA SER A 61 -5.13 1.08 -16.53
C SER A 61 -5.41 0.41 -17.86
N GLY A 62 -6.45 0.82 -18.57
CA GLY A 62 -6.76 0.37 -19.94
C GLY A 62 -5.84 0.91 -21.04
N LEU A 63 -4.70 1.52 -20.68
CA LEU A 63 -3.73 2.06 -21.63
C LEU A 63 -2.83 0.97 -22.22
N SER A 64 -2.30 1.23 -23.42
CA SER A 64 -1.23 0.42 -24.01
C SER A 64 -0.24 1.29 -24.78
N PHE A 65 1.01 0.85 -24.85
CA PHE A 65 2.08 1.65 -25.43
C PHE A 65 2.86 0.87 -26.49
N ALA A 66 3.20 1.53 -27.60
CA ALA A 66 3.99 0.93 -28.67
C ALA A 66 5.05 1.90 -29.19
N GLN A 67 6.29 1.43 -29.34
CA GLN A 67 7.34 2.25 -29.93
C GLN A 67 7.20 2.28 -31.47
N VAL A 68 7.28 3.47 -32.06
CA VAL A 68 7.32 3.69 -33.51
C VAL A 68 8.66 4.29 -33.95
N SER A 69 8.94 4.24 -35.26
CA SER A 69 10.18 4.78 -35.84
C SER A 69 9.98 6.07 -36.64
N ASP A 70 8.74 6.46 -36.93
CA ASP A 70 8.41 7.69 -37.64
C ASP A 70 7.76 8.68 -36.65
N PRO A 71 8.33 9.90 -36.46
CA PRO A 71 7.72 10.91 -35.59
C PRO A 71 6.34 11.39 -36.07
N ALA A 72 5.96 11.16 -37.34
CA ALA A 72 4.62 11.49 -37.84
C ALA A 72 3.55 10.48 -37.38
N GLU A 73 3.95 9.28 -36.99
CA GLU A 73 3.06 8.23 -36.48
C GLU A 73 2.92 8.27 -34.96
N ALA A 74 3.66 9.15 -34.27
CA ALA A 74 3.81 9.14 -32.82
C ALA A 74 2.88 10.13 -32.10
N ASP A 75 2.18 9.63 -31.10
CA ASP A 75 1.45 10.44 -30.11
C ASP A 75 2.43 11.13 -29.16
N PHE A 76 3.41 10.38 -28.64
CA PHE A 76 4.45 10.89 -27.76
C PHE A 76 5.78 11.02 -28.47
N LYS A 77 6.38 12.22 -28.45
CA LYS A 77 7.66 12.52 -29.09
C LYS A 77 8.66 12.93 -28.01
N LEU A 78 9.63 12.05 -27.75
CA LEU A 78 10.51 12.18 -26.60
C LEU A 78 11.91 12.65 -27.00
N VAL A 79 12.30 13.79 -26.44
CA VAL A 79 13.58 14.45 -26.64
C VAL A 79 14.41 14.38 -25.36
N LYS A 80 15.71 14.20 -25.54
CA LYS A 80 16.67 14.12 -24.44
C LYS A 80 17.80 15.11 -24.68
N SER A 81 17.98 16.10 -23.81
CA SER A 81 18.97 17.17 -24.00
C SER A 81 19.39 17.80 -22.68
N ASP A 82 20.61 18.33 -22.59
CA ASP A 82 21.09 19.10 -21.43
C ASP A 82 20.84 20.61 -21.57
N ALA A 83 20.26 21.03 -22.70
CA ALA A 83 20.08 22.43 -23.09
C ALA A 83 19.07 23.23 -22.24
N GLY A 84 18.31 22.59 -21.33
CA GLY A 84 17.21 23.18 -20.56
C GLY A 84 17.57 23.71 -19.17
N GLY A 85 18.85 23.80 -18.83
CA GLY A 85 19.29 24.43 -17.57
C GLY A 85 18.91 23.62 -16.33
N ALA A 86 18.10 24.20 -15.43
CA ALA A 86 17.78 23.63 -14.11
C ALA A 86 16.54 22.72 -14.07
N SER A 87 15.70 22.69 -15.10
CA SER A 87 14.52 21.80 -15.15
C SER A 87 14.95 20.34 -15.38
N LEU A 88 14.21 19.37 -14.83
CA LEU A 88 14.48 17.94 -14.99
C LEU A 88 13.75 17.32 -16.18
N GLY A 89 12.61 17.88 -16.54
CA GLY A 89 11.78 17.46 -17.66
C GLY A 89 10.64 18.43 -17.89
N PHE A 90 9.90 18.20 -18.97
CA PHE A 90 8.52 18.62 -19.12
C PHE A 90 7.83 17.68 -20.11
N MET A 91 6.52 17.58 -20.01
CA MET A 91 5.69 17.00 -21.05
C MET A 91 4.38 17.75 -21.18
N THR A 92 3.98 18.00 -22.42
CA THR A 92 2.70 18.61 -22.74
C THR A 92 1.60 17.55 -22.75
N GLY A 93 0.49 17.86 -22.08
CA GLY A 93 -0.68 17.00 -22.05
C GLY A 93 -1.56 17.08 -23.31
N PRO A 94 -2.69 16.38 -23.30
CA PRO A 94 -3.61 16.29 -24.44
C PRO A 94 -4.55 17.51 -24.56
N ASP A 95 -4.30 18.61 -23.85
CA ASP A 95 -5.09 19.84 -24.00
C ASP A 95 -4.98 20.36 -25.45
N PRO A 96 -6.10 20.59 -26.16
CA PRO A 96 -6.09 21.14 -27.52
C PRO A 96 -5.33 22.47 -27.66
N ALA A 97 -5.16 23.23 -26.58
CA ALA A 97 -4.39 24.47 -26.56
C ALA A 97 -2.90 24.26 -26.92
N TYR A 98 -2.36 23.06 -26.71
CA TYR A 98 -0.99 22.73 -27.13
C TYR A 98 -0.85 22.49 -28.65
N GLY A 99 -1.95 22.25 -29.37
CA GLY A 99 -1.92 22.03 -30.83
C GLY A 99 -0.94 20.92 -31.23
N GLU A 100 -0.02 21.20 -32.16
CA GLU A 100 1.01 20.24 -32.61
C GLU A 100 2.02 19.86 -31.52
N ALA A 101 2.05 20.59 -30.40
CA ALA A 101 2.93 20.30 -29.29
C ALA A 101 2.37 19.24 -28.34
N GLN A 102 1.15 18.73 -28.50
CA GLN A 102 0.62 17.65 -27.65
C GLN A 102 1.55 16.43 -27.62
N GLY A 103 1.78 15.85 -26.44
CA GLY A 103 2.62 14.66 -26.28
C GLY A 103 4.12 14.90 -26.52
N LEU A 104 4.55 16.16 -26.58
CA LEU A 104 5.96 16.51 -26.64
C LEU A 104 6.57 16.36 -25.24
N GLY A 105 7.49 15.40 -25.10
CA GLY A 105 8.24 15.17 -23.88
C GLY A 105 9.70 15.59 -24.06
N TRP A 106 10.23 16.36 -23.11
CA TRP A 106 11.64 16.71 -23.04
C TRP A 106 12.20 16.29 -21.69
N PHE A 107 13.38 15.67 -21.70
CA PHE A 107 14.04 15.24 -20.47
C PHE A 107 15.49 15.70 -20.40
N ASN A 108 15.89 16.21 -19.23
CA ASN A 108 17.22 16.75 -19.00
C ASN A 108 18.27 15.63 -18.89
N SER A 109 19.20 15.58 -19.84
CA SER A 109 20.29 14.59 -19.87
C SER A 109 21.53 14.97 -19.07
N GLY A 110 21.48 16.05 -18.30
CA GLY A 110 22.55 16.56 -17.46
C GLY A 110 22.91 15.66 -16.26
N PRO A 111 23.39 16.22 -15.14
CA PRO A 111 24.04 15.45 -14.06
C PRO A 111 23.14 14.40 -13.37
N TYR A 112 21.83 14.45 -13.60
CA TYR A 112 20.83 13.56 -12.98
C TYR A 112 20.48 12.34 -13.84
N TRP A 113 20.77 12.36 -15.15
CA TRP A 113 20.37 11.32 -16.11
C TRP A 113 20.97 9.93 -15.83
N SER A 114 22.23 9.88 -15.40
CA SER A 114 22.92 8.63 -15.08
C SER A 114 24.08 8.80 -14.09
N GLY A 115 24.02 9.82 -13.22
CA GLY A 115 25.11 10.25 -12.32
C GLY A 115 24.95 9.92 -10.82
N GLY A 116 25.92 10.32 -9.99
CA GLY A 116 26.04 9.92 -8.57
C GLY A 116 24.99 10.44 -7.57
N ARG A 117 24.00 11.25 -8.00
CA ARG A 117 22.85 11.71 -7.18
C ARG A 117 21.54 10.99 -7.54
N GLY A 118 21.60 9.69 -7.88
CA GLY A 118 20.42 8.87 -8.20
C GLY A 118 20.40 8.21 -9.59
N GLY A 119 21.52 8.20 -10.29
CA GLY A 119 21.66 7.67 -11.65
C GLY A 119 21.73 6.16 -11.74
N LEU A 120 20.55 5.55 -11.83
CA LEU A 120 20.23 4.40 -12.66
C LEU A 120 18.79 4.64 -13.07
N LEU A 121 18.46 4.75 -14.37
CA LEU A 121 17.10 5.04 -14.86
C LEU A 121 16.04 4.00 -14.46
N SER A 122 16.41 3.00 -13.65
CA SER A 122 15.58 1.91 -13.17
C SER A 122 14.49 2.38 -12.18
N PRO A 123 13.43 1.57 -11.98
CA PRO A 123 12.42 1.79 -10.95
C PRO A 123 13.03 2.12 -9.58
N GLY A 124 12.45 3.12 -8.89
CA GLY A 124 12.89 3.58 -7.57
C GLY A 124 14.02 4.58 -7.59
N SER A 125 14.52 4.92 -8.79
CA SER A 125 15.38 6.08 -9.00
C SER A 125 14.58 7.36 -9.20
N TYR A 126 15.27 8.48 -9.01
CA TYR A 126 14.67 9.78 -9.22
C TYR A 126 14.27 10.01 -10.68
N MET A 127 15.15 9.69 -11.64
CA MET A 127 14.83 9.86 -13.06
C MET A 127 13.70 8.95 -13.56
N PHE A 128 13.55 7.75 -12.99
CA PHE A 128 12.38 6.93 -13.28
C PHE A 128 11.09 7.59 -12.79
N THR A 129 11.13 8.24 -11.63
CA THR A 129 10.00 9.03 -11.12
C THR A 129 9.72 10.25 -12.00
N ILE A 130 10.76 10.90 -12.55
CA ILE A 130 10.56 11.94 -13.57
C ILE A 130 9.88 11.37 -14.82
N PHE A 131 10.28 10.18 -15.31
CA PHE A 131 9.53 9.54 -16.40
C PHE A 131 8.06 9.31 -16.03
N LEU A 132 7.78 8.75 -14.84
CA LEU A 132 6.40 8.56 -14.38
C LEU A 132 5.62 9.88 -14.35
N HIS A 133 6.22 10.93 -13.79
CA HIS A 133 5.64 12.27 -13.66
C HIS A 133 5.31 12.89 -15.02
N GLU A 134 6.29 12.99 -15.90
CA GLU A 134 6.09 13.62 -17.21
C GLU A 134 5.13 12.82 -18.08
N PHE A 135 5.21 11.48 -18.05
CA PHE A 135 4.20 10.67 -18.73
C PHE A 135 2.81 10.84 -18.12
N GLY A 136 2.70 11.07 -16.81
CA GLY A 136 1.45 11.49 -16.18
C GLY A 136 0.85 12.73 -16.87
N HIS A 137 1.65 13.77 -17.11
CA HIS A 137 1.20 14.94 -17.90
C HIS A 137 0.77 14.59 -19.31
N GLY A 138 1.58 13.81 -20.03
CA GLY A 138 1.23 13.33 -21.38
C GLY A 138 -0.09 12.56 -21.44
N LEU A 139 -0.40 11.82 -20.37
CA LEU A 139 -1.64 11.07 -20.17
C LEU A 139 -2.79 11.94 -19.61
N GLY A 140 -2.54 13.23 -19.37
CA GLY A 140 -3.55 14.20 -18.97
C GLY A 140 -3.69 14.46 -17.48
N LEU A 141 -2.76 14.00 -16.64
CA LEU A 141 -2.73 14.35 -15.22
C LEU A 141 -2.09 15.75 -15.02
N ALA A 142 -2.58 16.49 -14.03
CA ALA A 142 -2.05 17.78 -13.63
C ALA A 142 -1.37 17.70 -12.25
N HIS A 143 -0.59 18.71 -11.92
CA HIS A 143 -0.06 18.86 -10.56
C HIS A 143 -1.21 19.08 -9.56
N PRO A 144 -1.09 18.61 -8.31
CA PRO A 144 -2.12 18.82 -7.29
C PRO A 144 -2.22 20.27 -6.75
N HIS A 145 -1.26 21.16 -7.03
CA HIS A 145 -1.12 22.47 -6.36
C HIS A 145 -1.39 23.72 -7.24
N GLU A 146 -1.86 23.60 -8.49
CA GLU A 146 -2.01 24.72 -9.42
C GLU A 146 -3.27 25.59 -9.17
N ALA A 147 -3.14 26.69 -8.40
CA ALA A 147 -4.24 27.53 -7.93
C ALA A 147 -5.12 28.26 -8.99
N THR A 148 -4.76 28.27 -10.28
CA THR A 148 -5.62 28.83 -11.34
C THR A 148 -5.49 28.04 -12.63
N GLY A 149 -6.60 27.49 -13.13
CA GLY A 149 -6.68 26.94 -14.49
C GLY A 149 -7.06 25.46 -14.62
N GLY A 150 -7.18 24.71 -13.52
CA GLY A 150 -7.62 23.30 -13.60
C GLY A 150 -6.96 22.36 -12.60
N SER A 151 -6.59 22.80 -11.40
CA SER A 151 -6.27 21.86 -10.33
C SER A 151 -6.49 22.49 -8.97
N THR A 152 -7.53 22.03 -8.28
CA THR A 152 -7.70 22.26 -6.85
C THR A 152 -7.74 20.91 -6.17
N ALA A 153 -6.61 20.20 -6.11
CA ALA A 153 -6.49 19.12 -5.14
C ALA A 153 -6.24 19.75 -3.75
N MET A 154 -7.35 20.22 -3.15
CA MET A 154 -7.61 20.23 -1.71
C MET A 154 -6.98 21.35 -0.84
N PRO A 155 -7.52 22.58 -0.89
CA PRO A 155 -7.12 23.69 -0.03
C PRO A 155 -7.56 23.59 1.46
N GLN A 156 -7.96 22.41 1.98
CA GLN A 156 -8.55 22.29 3.33
C GLN A 156 -8.04 21.13 4.20
N VAL A 157 -6.80 20.68 4.00
CA VAL A 157 -6.06 19.96 5.06
C VAL A 157 -5.00 20.95 5.58
N GLY A 158 -5.19 21.44 6.82
CA GLY A 158 -4.32 22.47 7.43
C GLY A 158 -2.86 22.02 7.61
N GLU A 159 -2.01 22.85 8.24
CA GLU A 159 -0.58 22.56 8.46
C GLU A 159 -0.35 21.12 8.98
N GLY A 160 0.12 20.22 8.11
CA GLY A 160 0.23 18.76 8.30
C GLY A 160 0.58 17.98 7.00
N LEU A 161 0.80 16.66 7.10
CA LEU A 161 1.25 15.74 6.02
C LEU A 161 0.16 15.43 4.96
N GLY A 162 -0.29 16.44 4.21
CA GLY A 162 -1.39 16.33 3.22
C GLY A 162 -1.16 15.37 2.04
N LEU A 163 -2.09 15.38 1.08
CA LEU A 163 -2.12 14.48 -0.10
C LEU A 163 -1.18 14.90 -1.25
N ASP A 164 -0.65 16.13 -1.22
CA ASP A 164 0.37 16.62 -2.14
C ASP A 164 1.76 16.12 -1.71
N GLN A 165 2.00 14.82 -1.86
CA GLN A 165 3.20 14.12 -1.40
C GLN A 165 3.53 12.92 -2.29
N GLY A 166 4.83 12.64 -2.48
CA GLY A 166 5.33 11.62 -3.43
C GLY A 166 4.79 10.21 -3.19
N VAL A 167 4.48 9.88 -1.93
CA VAL A 167 3.88 8.59 -1.57
C VAL A 167 2.43 8.43 -2.07
N TRP A 168 1.74 9.55 -2.34
CA TRP A 168 0.34 9.57 -2.75
C TRP A 168 0.14 9.89 -4.22
N THR A 169 0.99 10.74 -4.80
CA THR A 169 0.99 11.07 -6.23
C THR A 169 2.41 11.32 -6.74
N VAL A 170 2.76 10.81 -7.92
CA VAL A 170 4.01 11.17 -8.60
C VAL A 170 3.96 12.58 -9.19
N MET A 171 2.78 13.19 -9.29
CA MET A 171 2.55 14.52 -9.87
C MET A 171 2.86 15.66 -8.88
N THR A 172 3.29 15.37 -7.66
CA THR A 172 3.67 16.39 -6.68
C THR A 172 5.08 16.94 -6.92
N TYR A 173 5.33 18.17 -6.48
CA TYR A 173 6.68 18.73 -6.34
C TYR A 173 7.22 18.61 -4.91
N ASN A 174 6.41 18.14 -3.97
CA ASN A 174 6.83 17.97 -2.60
C ASN A 174 7.54 16.63 -2.44
N ASP A 175 8.72 16.65 -1.81
CA ASP A 175 9.44 15.46 -1.36
C ASP A 175 8.77 14.79 -0.15
N GLY A 176 7.44 14.81 -0.07
CA GLY A 176 6.61 14.33 1.03
C GLY A 176 6.72 12.81 1.22
N TRP A 177 7.83 12.37 1.78
CA TRP A 177 8.06 11.01 2.19
C TRP A 177 7.82 10.97 3.70
N PRO A 178 6.82 10.21 4.20
CA PRO A 178 6.48 10.15 5.63
C PRO A 178 7.67 9.86 6.54
N GLU A 179 8.75 9.26 6.01
CA GLU A 179 10.05 9.13 6.68
C GLU A 179 11.26 9.41 5.76
N ALA A 180 11.42 10.62 5.24
CA ALA A 180 12.79 11.09 5.04
C ALA A 180 13.30 11.59 6.40
N PRO A 181 14.21 10.89 7.12
CA PRO A 181 14.93 11.57 8.17
C PRO A 181 15.68 12.72 7.50
N GLU A 182 15.46 13.95 7.96
CA GLU A 182 16.32 15.06 7.59
C GLU A 182 17.78 14.65 7.81
N GLY A 183 18.62 14.78 6.78
CA GLY A 183 20.07 14.79 6.95
C GLY A 183 20.84 13.49 6.72
N LEU A 184 20.29 12.47 6.06
CA LEU A 184 21.14 11.41 5.49
C LEU A 184 21.58 11.77 4.06
N PRO A 185 22.89 11.84 3.76
CA PRO A 185 23.42 12.15 2.43
C PRO A 185 23.04 11.15 1.32
N GLU A 186 22.22 10.12 1.60
CA GLU A 186 21.90 9.01 0.70
C GLU A 186 20.39 8.79 0.49
N SER A 187 19.50 9.61 1.08
CA SER A 187 18.05 9.47 0.92
C SER A 187 17.57 9.57 -0.54
N HIS A 188 18.27 10.35 -1.37
CA HIS A 188 18.01 10.46 -2.81
C HIS A 188 18.45 9.22 -3.60
N LYS A 189 19.21 8.29 -3.00
CA LYS A 189 19.66 7.09 -3.69
C LYS A 189 18.56 6.04 -3.74
N TRP A 190 17.79 5.84 -2.66
CA TRP A 190 16.86 4.71 -2.52
C TRP A 190 15.60 5.15 -1.77
N GLY A 191 14.43 5.18 -2.42
CA GLY A 191 13.18 5.61 -1.78
C GLY A 191 12.14 6.29 -2.68
N TRP A 192 12.31 6.32 -4.00
CA TRP A 192 11.33 6.95 -4.90
C TRP A 192 10.25 5.97 -5.37
N ASN A 193 9.32 6.43 -6.21
CA ASN A 193 8.23 5.62 -6.72
C ASN A 193 8.73 4.52 -7.68
N LEU A 194 8.16 3.33 -7.53
CA LEU A 194 8.38 2.18 -8.42
C LEU A 194 7.36 2.14 -9.56
N GLY A 195 6.33 2.97 -9.50
CA GLY A 195 5.23 3.09 -10.45
C GLY A 195 4.29 4.23 -10.02
N PRO A 196 3.15 4.41 -10.69
CA PRO A 196 2.13 5.39 -10.26
C PRO A 196 1.72 5.15 -8.79
N SER A 197 1.46 6.22 -8.05
CA SER A 197 1.00 6.16 -6.67
C SER A 197 -0.52 6.00 -6.60
N ALA A 198 -1.07 5.79 -5.41
CA ALA A 198 -2.48 5.41 -5.24
C ALA A 198 -3.46 6.46 -5.80
N LEU A 199 -3.16 7.75 -5.68
CA LEU A 199 -4.00 8.81 -6.26
C LEU A 199 -3.89 8.81 -7.79
N ASP A 200 -2.68 8.64 -8.32
CA ASP A 200 -2.44 8.57 -9.75
C ASP A 200 -3.22 7.42 -10.40
N ILE A 201 -3.24 6.26 -9.73
CA ILE A 201 -3.98 5.07 -10.15
C ILE A 201 -5.48 5.38 -10.22
N ALA A 202 -6.04 6.04 -9.20
CA ALA A 202 -7.45 6.38 -9.20
C ALA A 202 -7.83 7.30 -10.38
N VAL A 203 -7.01 8.32 -10.66
CA VAL A 203 -7.26 9.28 -11.74
C VAL A 203 -7.10 8.63 -13.11
N ILE A 204 -6.02 7.86 -13.31
CA ILE A 204 -5.77 7.22 -14.61
C ILE A 204 -6.83 6.16 -14.93
N GLN A 205 -7.32 5.44 -13.92
CA GLN A 205 -8.41 4.46 -14.10
C GLN A 205 -9.75 5.12 -14.37
N ALA A 206 -10.05 6.28 -13.77
CA ALA A 206 -11.26 7.05 -14.09
C ALA A 206 -11.29 7.45 -15.57
N LYS A 207 -10.14 7.82 -16.13
CA LYS A 207 -9.99 8.20 -17.54
C LYS A 207 -10.05 7.04 -18.52
N TYR A 208 -9.26 6.00 -18.25
CA TYR A 208 -8.91 4.99 -19.25
C TYR A 208 -9.40 3.59 -18.88
N GLY A 209 -10.12 3.46 -17.77
CA GLY A 209 -10.53 2.17 -17.22
C GLY A 209 -9.40 1.44 -16.51
N VAL A 210 -9.75 0.32 -15.89
CA VAL A 210 -8.82 -0.52 -15.13
C VAL A 210 -8.17 -1.59 -16.02
N ASN A 211 -6.97 -2.03 -15.65
CA ASN A 211 -6.39 -3.26 -16.19
C ASN A 211 -6.85 -4.47 -15.36
N PRO A 212 -7.72 -5.36 -15.88
CA PRO A 212 -8.24 -6.49 -15.11
C PRO A 212 -7.29 -7.69 -15.04
N GLU A 213 -6.14 -7.66 -15.72
CA GLU A 213 -5.21 -8.79 -15.79
C GLU A 213 -4.10 -8.71 -14.73
N THR A 214 -3.76 -7.49 -14.29
CA THR A 214 -2.66 -7.28 -13.35
C THR A 214 -3.09 -7.70 -11.95
N GLY A 215 -2.35 -8.65 -11.36
CA GLY A 215 -2.64 -9.16 -10.02
C GLY A 215 -3.76 -10.19 -9.95
N ALA A 216 -4.39 -10.59 -11.07
CA ALA A 216 -5.65 -11.36 -11.06
C ALA A 216 -5.62 -12.79 -10.46
N GLY A 217 -4.56 -13.20 -9.77
CA GLY A 217 -4.49 -14.46 -9.02
C GLY A 217 -3.77 -14.26 -7.69
N ASP A 218 -3.65 -15.32 -6.90
CA ASP A 218 -3.09 -15.23 -5.54
C ASP A 218 -1.64 -14.71 -5.51
N ASP A 219 -1.48 -13.44 -5.16
CA ASP A 219 -0.22 -12.72 -5.24
C ASP A 219 0.42 -12.47 -3.87
N ARG A 220 1.74 -12.26 -3.89
CA ARG A 220 2.54 -12.15 -2.65
C ARG A 220 3.46 -10.94 -2.69
N TYR A 221 3.12 -9.95 -1.88
CA TYR A 221 3.80 -8.67 -1.78
C TYR A 221 4.72 -8.64 -0.58
N ARG A 222 6.03 -8.63 -0.82
CA ARG A 222 7.04 -8.63 0.25
C ARG A 222 7.48 -7.21 0.59
N LEU A 223 7.32 -6.78 1.84
CA LEU A 223 7.93 -5.54 2.31
C LEU A 223 9.47 -5.59 2.18
N PRO A 224 10.11 -4.49 1.75
CA PRO A 224 11.57 -4.40 1.72
C PRO A 224 12.17 -4.73 3.09
N ALA A 225 13.30 -5.46 3.09
CA ALA A 225 13.96 -5.88 4.34
C ALA A 225 15.17 -5.01 4.72
N ALA A 226 15.69 -4.24 3.76
CA ALA A 226 16.81 -3.33 3.90
C ALA A 226 16.79 -2.31 2.76
N ASN A 227 17.56 -1.22 2.91
CA ASN A 227 17.73 -0.22 1.86
C ASN A 227 18.70 -0.73 0.81
N GLU A 228 18.20 -1.05 -0.38
CA GLU A 228 18.99 -1.49 -1.53
C GLU A 228 18.56 -0.82 -2.83
N ALA A 229 19.31 -1.03 -3.90
CA ALA A 229 18.96 -0.48 -5.21
C ALA A 229 17.60 -0.99 -5.70
N GLY A 230 16.73 -0.07 -6.10
CA GLY A 230 15.34 -0.37 -6.46
C GLY A 230 14.38 -0.49 -5.27
N THR A 231 14.84 -0.19 -4.05
CA THR A 231 13.95 0.00 -2.90
C THR A 231 13.21 1.33 -3.04
N GLY A 232 11.89 1.30 -2.94
CA GLY A 232 11.03 2.46 -3.20
C GLY A 232 9.58 2.23 -2.76
N TYR A 233 8.74 3.23 -2.99
CA TYR A 233 7.31 3.14 -2.71
C TYR A 233 6.55 2.61 -3.92
N ARG A 234 5.61 1.71 -3.69
CA ARG A 234 4.72 1.16 -4.72
C ARG A 234 3.29 1.24 -4.23
N ALA A 235 2.40 1.77 -5.06
CA ALA A 235 0.98 1.49 -4.91
C ALA A 235 0.68 0.15 -5.57
N ILE A 236 0.06 -0.76 -4.83
CA ILE A 236 -0.40 -2.04 -5.36
C ILE A 236 -1.75 -1.78 -6.03
N TRP A 237 -1.79 -2.03 -7.34
CA TRP A 237 -3.01 -2.37 -8.06
C TRP A 237 -3.03 -3.89 -8.20
N ASP A 238 -4.17 -4.47 -7.87
CA ASP A 238 -4.43 -5.89 -7.95
C ASP A 238 -5.90 -6.08 -8.36
N ALA A 239 -6.14 -6.87 -9.41
CA ALA A 239 -7.46 -7.11 -9.95
C ALA A 239 -8.24 -8.23 -9.23
N GLY A 240 -7.61 -8.95 -8.30
CA GLY A 240 -8.25 -9.91 -7.39
C GLY A 240 -7.50 -11.23 -7.29
N GLY A 241 -7.85 -12.03 -6.30
CA GLY A 241 -7.08 -13.19 -5.88
C GLY A 241 -7.15 -13.27 -4.36
N GLU A 242 -6.45 -14.24 -3.77
CA GLU A 242 -6.22 -14.26 -2.32
C GLU A 242 -4.78 -13.82 -2.03
N ASP A 243 -4.63 -12.57 -1.63
CA ASP A 243 -3.34 -11.88 -1.62
C ASP A 243 -2.71 -11.79 -0.24
N LEU A 244 -1.37 -11.74 -0.23
CA LEU A 244 -0.59 -11.66 1.00
C LEU A 244 0.45 -10.54 0.96
N ILE A 245 0.33 -9.58 1.88
CA ILE A 245 1.45 -8.71 2.25
C ILE A 245 2.25 -9.32 3.40
N PHE A 246 3.57 -9.43 3.26
CA PHE A 246 4.40 -10.02 4.32
C PHE A 246 5.76 -9.37 4.50
N HIS A 247 6.27 -9.44 5.73
CA HIS A 247 7.62 -9.06 6.10
C HIS A 247 8.53 -10.29 6.33
N ARG A 248 9.84 -10.09 6.23
CA ARG A 248 10.87 -11.03 6.67
C ARG A 248 11.99 -10.27 7.35
N GLY A 249 12.36 -10.71 8.54
CA GLY A 249 13.48 -10.11 9.26
C GLY A 249 13.28 -10.18 10.76
N ARG A 250 13.89 -9.21 11.44
CA ARG A 250 13.76 -8.96 12.87
C ARG A 250 13.36 -7.51 13.15
N ARG A 251 13.01 -6.76 12.11
CA ARG A 251 12.54 -5.39 12.24
C ARG A 251 11.05 -5.45 12.51
N ASP A 252 10.60 -4.48 13.27
CA ASP A 252 9.17 -4.20 13.43
C ASP A 252 8.63 -3.73 12.07
N ALA A 253 7.39 -4.10 11.77
CA ALA A 253 6.70 -3.69 10.56
C ALA A 253 5.27 -3.26 10.87
N VAL A 254 4.79 -2.31 10.08
CA VAL A 254 3.37 -2.00 10.00
C VAL A 254 2.87 -2.55 8.66
N ILE A 255 1.86 -3.41 8.69
CA ILE A 255 1.15 -3.88 7.49
C ILE A 255 -0.31 -3.48 7.66
N ASP A 256 -0.82 -2.70 6.73
CA ASP A 256 -2.18 -2.17 6.70
C ASP A 256 -2.84 -2.58 5.39
N LEU A 257 -3.87 -3.41 5.48
CA LEU A 257 -4.58 -4.00 4.34
C LEU A 257 -5.70 -3.09 3.80
N ARG A 258 -5.83 -1.86 4.33
CA ARG A 258 -6.88 -0.94 3.89
C ARG A 258 -6.41 -0.16 2.65
N PRO A 259 -7.22 -0.14 1.58
CA PRO A 259 -6.92 0.65 0.40
C PRO A 259 -6.91 2.15 0.69
N ALA A 260 -6.25 2.90 -0.19
CA ALA A 260 -6.47 4.33 -0.29
C ALA A 260 -7.96 4.61 -0.54
N THR A 261 -8.52 5.51 0.27
CA THR A 261 -9.94 5.87 0.20
C THR A 261 -10.09 7.33 -0.08
N LEU A 262 -10.75 7.69 -1.17
CA LEU A 262 -10.92 9.09 -1.53
C LEU A 262 -12.02 9.80 -0.69
N GLU A 263 -12.42 9.25 0.47
CA GLU A 263 -13.68 9.58 1.15
C GLU A 263 -13.55 10.13 2.59
N LEU A 264 -12.35 10.24 3.17
CA LEU A 264 -12.19 10.64 4.58
C LEU A 264 -11.84 12.13 4.77
N GLU A 265 -12.50 12.78 5.75
CA GLU A 265 -12.21 14.16 6.23
C GLU A 265 -10.75 14.36 6.69
N ASP A 266 -10.08 13.29 7.15
CA ASP A 266 -8.67 13.31 7.57
C ASP A 266 -7.67 12.95 6.44
N GLY A 267 -8.09 13.06 5.18
CA GLY A 267 -7.17 13.11 4.04
C GLY A 267 -6.86 11.78 3.36
N GLY A 268 -7.78 10.82 3.34
CA GLY A 268 -8.03 9.83 2.26
C GLY A 268 -6.90 9.06 1.54
N ALA A 269 -5.66 9.16 1.99
CA ALA A 269 -4.51 8.77 1.18
C ALA A 269 -4.30 7.26 1.12
N GLY A 270 -4.85 6.54 2.09
CA GLY A 270 -4.46 5.18 2.43
C GLY A 270 -3.49 5.16 3.60
N ARG A 271 -2.78 4.04 3.73
CA ARG A 271 -1.82 3.77 4.80
C ARG A 271 -0.59 3.15 4.16
N VAL A 272 0.58 3.46 4.73
CA VAL A 272 1.85 2.94 4.22
C VAL A 272 2.23 1.70 5.03
N SER A 273 2.18 0.54 4.38
CA SER A 273 2.78 -0.68 4.89
C SER A 273 4.30 -0.61 4.72
N ARG A 274 5.07 -0.82 5.79
CA ARG A 274 6.53 -0.63 5.81
C ARG A 274 7.23 -1.37 6.95
N ALA A 275 8.53 -1.57 6.81
CA ALA A 275 9.40 -2.07 7.87
C ALA A 275 10.20 -0.91 8.50
N GLU A 276 10.41 -0.96 9.81
CA GLU A 276 11.05 0.13 10.55
C GLU A 276 12.50 0.39 10.08
N GLY A 277 12.78 1.65 9.73
CA GLY A 277 14.09 2.09 9.28
C GLY A 277 14.47 1.59 7.88
N VAL A 278 13.50 1.12 7.10
CA VAL A 278 13.66 0.76 5.69
C VAL A 278 12.88 1.75 4.84
N HIS A 279 13.53 2.33 3.83
CA HIS A 279 12.88 3.21 2.86
C HIS A 279 11.94 2.42 1.97
N GLY A 280 10.87 3.06 1.51
CA GLY A 280 9.86 2.42 0.69
C GLY A 280 8.85 1.62 1.49
N GLY A 281 7.94 0.98 0.76
CA GLY A 281 6.76 0.36 1.33
C GLY A 281 5.63 0.29 0.31
N PHE A 282 4.46 -0.12 0.79
CA PHE A 282 3.28 -0.27 -0.03
C PHE A 282 2.16 0.64 0.42
N THR A 283 1.53 1.27 -0.56
CA THR A 283 0.15 1.73 -0.44
C THR A 283 -0.72 0.78 -1.25
N LEU A 284 -2.01 0.74 -0.94
CA LEU A 284 -2.99 -0.05 -1.69
C LEU A 284 -3.85 0.91 -2.50
N ALA A 285 -3.99 0.68 -3.80
CA ALA A 285 -4.83 1.51 -4.66
C ALA A 285 -6.31 1.33 -4.31
N HIS A 286 -7.13 2.32 -4.68
CA HIS A 286 -8.58 2.20 -4.52
C HIS A 286 -9.12 0.99 -5.30
N GLY A 287 -10.02 0.24 -4.69
CA GLY A 287 -10.63 -0.97 -5.29
C GLY A 287 -9.83 -2.25 -5.08
N VAL A 288 -8.61 -2.18 -4.54
CA VAL A 288 -7.82 -3.37 -4.17
C VAL A 288 -8.32 -3.94 -2.84
N THR A 289 -8.46 -5.25 -2.79
CA THR A 289 -8.64 -6.03 -1.56
C THR A 289 -7.40 -6.90 -1.38
N VAL A 290 -6.91 -6.98 -0.15
CA VAL A 290 -5.85 -7.92 0.24
C VAL A 290 -6.32 -8.59 1.51
N GLU A 291 -6.29 -9.92 1.53
CA GLU A 291 -6.97 -10.74 2.54
C GLU A 291 -5.99 -11.19 3.62
N ALA A 292 -4.68 -11.21 3.36
CA ALA A 292 -3.71 -11.72 4.31
C ALA A 292 -2.55 -10.77 4.60
N ALA A 293 -2.16 -10.74 5.88
CA ALA A 293 -0.94 -10.11 6.35
C ALA A 293 -0.09 -11.08 7.17
N SER A 294 1.23 -10.98 7.03
CA SER A 294 2.14 -11.72 7.91
C SER A 294 3.37 -10.91 8.33
N GLY A 295 3.51 -10.75 9.64
CA GLY A 295 4.71 -10.23 10.31
C GLY A 295 5.91 -11.18 10.21
N ALA A 296 6.93 -10.96 11.03
CA ALA A 296 8.19 -11.68 11.03
C ALA A 296 8.69 -12.07 12.42
N ARG A 297 9.68 -11.36 12.96
CA ARG A 297 10.28 -11.64 14.28
C ARG A 297 10.38 -10.38 15.15
N GLY A 298 9.95 -9.24 14.62
CA GLY A 298 9.91 -7.97 15.33
C GLY A 298 8.53 -7.77 15.93
N ASP A 299 8.32 -6.66 16.62
CA ASP A 299 7.03 -6.32 17.22
C ASP A 299 6.15 -5.67 16.14
N ASP A 300 5.37 -6.49 15.42
CA ASP A 300 4.66 -6.08 14.23
C ASP A 300 3.25 -5.55 14.53
N ARG A 301 2.78 -4.60 13.71
CA ARG A 301 1.40 -4.11 13.72
C ARG A 301 0.73 -4.51 12.42
N LEU A 302 -0.24 -5.42 12.50
CA LEU A 302 -1.03 -5.89 11.36
C LEU A 302 -2.47 -5.37 11.49
N ILE A 303 -2.98 -4.75 10.43
CA ILE A 303 -4.31 -4.14 10.40
C ILE A 303 -5.02 -4.67 9.16
N GLY A 304 -6.12 -5.37 9.35
CA GLY A 304 -6.99 -5.83 8.28
C GLY A 304 -7.94 -4.74 7.77
N ASN A 305 -8.84 -5.14 6.89
CA ASN A 305 -9.82 -4.31 6.21
C ASN A 305 -11.24 -4.76 6.57
N ALA A 306 -12.19 -4.68 5.63
CA ALA A 306 -13.58 -5.05 5.86
C ALA A 306 -13.95 -6.43 5.25
N ALA A 307 -12.96 -7.13 4.70
CA ALA A 307 -13.10 -8.49 4.20
C ALA A 307 -12.54 -9.49 5.22
N ASP A 308 -12.91 -10.76 5.07
CA ASP A 308 -12.39 -11.84 5.92
C ASP A 308 -10.86 -11.93 5.81
N ASN A 309 -10.14 -11.65 6.88
CA ASN A 309 -8.69 -11.54 6.85
C ASN A 309 -7.96 -12.66 7.59
N VAL A 310 -6.74 -12.97 7.13
CA VAL A 310 -5.81 -13.87 7.82
C VAL A 310 -4.56 -13.10 8.25
N LEU A 311 -4.48 -12.80 9.55
CA LEU A 311 -3.38 -12.03 10.13
C LEU A 311 -2.46 -12.94 10.97
N LYS A 312 -1.15 -12.91 10.68
CA LYS A 312 -0.15 -13.75 11.38
C LYS A 312 1.01 -12.90 11.89
N GLY A 313 1.04 -12.61 13.20
CA GLY A 313 2.12 -11.86 13.86
C GLY A 313 3.46 -12.58 13.78
N LYS A 314 3.45 -13.86 14.16
CA LYS A 314 4.57 -14.82 14.22
C LYS A 314 5.38 -14.72 15.50
N ALA A 315 6.38 -13.85 15.58
CA ALA A 315 7.24 -13.78 16.74
C ALA A 315 7.53 -12.33 17.04
N GLY A 316 7.58 -11.95 18.31
CA GLY A 316 7.58 -10.54 18.70
C GLY A 316 6.34 -10.24 19.52
N ALA A 317 6.25 -9.04 20.09
CA ALA A 317 5.04 -8.57 20.77
C ALA A 317 4.12 -7.87 19.75
N ASP A 318 3.32 -8.66 19.06
CA ASP A 318 2.57 -8.21 17.90
C ASP A 318 1.22 -7.57 18.29
N ARG A 319 0.71 -6.71 17.41
CA ARG A 319 -0.64 -6.14 17.51
C ARG A 319 -1.41 -6.41 16.22
N LEU A 320 -2.45 -7.23 16.32
CA LEU A 320 -3.30 -7.63 15.22
C LEU A 320 -4.68 -7.03 15.41
N PHE A 321 -5.18 -6.36 14.37
CA PHE A 321 -6.52 -5.78 14.30
C PHE A 321 -7.19 -6.39 13.07
N GLY A 322 -8.23 -7.21 13.25
CA GLY A 322 -8.96 -7.85 12.17
C GLY A 322 -9.68 -6.84 11.30
N GLY A 323 -10.54 -6.03 11.92
CA GLY A 323 -11.27 -4.98 11.21
C GLY A 323 -12.74 -5.34 11.12
N GLY A 324 -13.26 -5.50 9.91
CA GLY A 324 -14.57 -6.09 9.70
C GLY A 324 -14.44 -7.36 8.87
N GLY A 325 -15.39 -8.29 8.99
CA GLY A 325 -15.37 -9.58 8.30
C GLY A 325 -15.13 -10.73 9.28
N GLU A 326 -15.12 -11.97 8.80
CA GLU A 326 -14.83 -13.14 9.65
C GLU A 326 -13.30 -13.40 9.69
N ASP A 327 -12.62 -12.80 10.67
CA ASP A 327 -11.16 -12.76 10.68
C ASP A 327 -10.51 -13.94 11.40
N ARG A 328 -9.27 -14.23 11.01
CA ARG A 328 -8.40 -15.24 11.62
C ARG A 328 -7.09 -14.63 12.07
N LEU A 329 -7.00 -14.36 13.37
CA LEU A 329 -5.83 -13.73 13.99
C LEU A 329 -4.96 -14.77 14.69
N LEU A 330 -3.69 -14.84 14.32
CA LEU A 330 -2.68 -15.70 14.93
C LEU A 330 -1.57 -14.82 15.50
N GLY A 331 -1.51 -14.67 16.83
CA GLY A 331 -0.47 -13.90 17.51
C GLY A 331 0.90 -14.53 17.26
N GLY A 332 1.08 -15.75 17.77
CA GLY A 332 2.32 -16.49 17.62
C GLY A 332 3.10 -16.48 18.92
N GLY A 333 4.41 -16.27 18.86
CA GLY A 333 5.27 -16.29 20.03
C GLY A 333 5.62 -14.89 20.50
N GLY A 334 5.24 -14.53 21.72
CA GLY A 334 5.53 -13.22 22.29
C GLY A 334 4.40 -12.75 23.18
N ASN A 335 4.26 -11.43 23.34
CA ASN A 335 3.18 -10.89 24.18
C ASN A 335 2.24 -10.11 23.29
N ASP A 336 1.29 -10.82 22.70
CA ASP A 336 0.51 -10.31 21.59
C ASP A 336 -0.78 -9.62 22.06
N ARG A 337 -1.29 -8.74 21.21
CA ARG A 337 -2.62 -8.14 21.36
C ARG A 337 -3.43 -8.38 20.10
N LEU A 338 -4.49 -9.16 20.22
CA LEU A 338 -5.39 -9.52 19.14
C LEU A 338 -6.74 -8.84 19.39
N PHE A 339 -7.21 -8.12 18.39
CA PHE A 339 -8.52 -7.47 18.34
C PHE A 339 -9.22 -7.97 17.09
N GLY A 340 -10.31 -8.73 17.23
CA GLY A 340 -11.09 -9.23 16.10
C GLY A 340 -11.74 -8.07 15.34
N GLY A 341 -12.75 -7.46 15.93
CA GLY A 341 -13.41 -6.28 15.37
C GLY A 341 -14.89 -6.54 15.16
N GLU A 342 -15.39 -6.29 13.95
CA GLU A 342 -16.75 -6.62 13.55
C GLU A 342 -16.76 -7.95 12.81
N GLY A 343 -17.63 -8.90 13.18
CA GLY A 343 -17.77 -10.19 12.51
C GLY A 343 -17.44 -11.37 13.42
N ASP A 344 -17.65 -12.59 12.93
CA ASP A 344 -17.42 -13.80 13.74
C ASP A 344 -15.95 -14.23 13.65
N ASP A 345 -15.13 -13.77 14.59
CA ASP A 345 -13.69 -13.89 14.50
C ASP A 345 -13.12 -15.13 15.17
N ARG A 346 -11.93 -15.56 14.74
CA ARG A 346 -11.16 -16.63 15.36
C ARG A 346 -9.78 -16.17 15.79
N LEU A 347 -9.60 -15.97 17.09
CA LEU A 347 -8.37 -15.47 17.69
C LEU A 347 -7.56 -16.61 18.32
N ILE A 348 -6.32 -16.77 17.87
CA ILE A 348 -5.37 -17.78 18.35
C ILE A 348 -4.21 -17.04 19.04
N ALA A 349 -4.08 -17.21 20.35
CA ALA A 349 -3.03 -16.59 21.16
C ALA A 349 -1.63 -17.04 20.70
N GLY A 350 -1.31 -18.31 20.95
CA GLY A 350 0.06 -18.83 20.84
C GLY A 350 0.84 -18.66 22.16
N PRO A 351 2.15 -18.96 22.17
CA PRO A 351 2.95 -18.87 23.39
C PRO A 351 3.27 -17.43 23.83
N GLY A 352 2.94 -17.11 25.09
CA GLY A 352 3.54 -16.01 25.82
C GLY A 352 2.55 -15.32 26.76
N ARG A 353 2.41 -13.99 26.69
CA ARG A 353 1.45 -13.23 27.51
C ARG A 353 0.54 -12.39 26.64
N ASP A 354 -0.55 -13.01 26.21
CA ASP A 354 -1.41 -12.46 25.18
C ASP A 354 -2.67 -11.84 25.76
N ARG A 355 -3.21 -10.87 25.03
CA ARG A 355 -4.53 -10.28 25.27
C ARG A 355 -5.37 -10.40 24.02
N LEU A 356 -6.56 -10.96 24.17
CA LEU A 356 -7.50 -11.22 23.11
C LEU A 356 -8.77 -10.43 23.40
N THR A 357 -9.32 -9.77 22.39
CA THR A 357 -10.59 -9.04 22.41
C THR A 357 -11.31 -9.43 21.13
N GLY A 358 -12.47 -10.07 21.25
CA GLY A 358 -13.26 -10.55 20.12
C GLY A 358 -13.84 -9.35 19.37
N GLY A 359 -14.76 -8.64 19.99
CA GLY A 359 -15.40 -7.45 19.44
C GLY A 359 -16.90 -7.66 19.29
N GLU A 360 -17.46 -7.23 18.16
CA GLU A 360 -18.84 -7.48 17.80
C GLU A 360 -18.93 -8.75 16.96
N GLY A 361 -19.76 -9.71 17.36
CA GLY A 361 -19.92 -10.97 16.61
C GLY A 361 -19.94 -12.15 17.56
N ALA A 362 -19.98 -13.36 17.00
CA ALA A 362 -19.82 -14.60 17.74
C ALA A 362 -18.39 -15.12 17.61
N ASP A 363 -17.53 -14.74 18.54
CA ASP A 363 -16.09 -14.94 18.42
C ASP A 363 -15.63 -16.29 18.98
N VAL A 364 -14.48 -16.77 18.50
CA VAL A 364 -13.85 -17.98 19.00
C VAL A 364 -12.42 -17.72 19.47
N PHE A 365 -12.24 -17.77 20.79
CA PHE A 365 -10.94 -17.68 21.45
C PHE A 365 -10.31 -19.07 21.55
N VAL A 366 -9.18 -19.27 20.86
CA VAL A 366 -8.50 -20.57 20.76
C VAL A 366 -7.28 -20.63 21.65
N LEU A 367 -7.34 -21.53 22.63
CA LEU A 367 -6.30 -21.72 23.63
C LEU A 367 -5.76 -23.15 23.54
N ARG A 368 -4.45 -23.29 23.66
CA ARG A 368 -3.75 -24.58 23.59
C ARG A 368 -2.86 -24.81 24.80
N PRO A 369 -2.58 -26.09 25.14
CA PRO A 369 -1.54 -26.42 26.09
C PRO A 369 -0.21 -25.74 25.72
N GLY A 370 0.43 -25.12 26.70
CA GLY A 370 1.71 -24.42 26.50
C GLY A 370 1.63 -22.98 25.98
N ASP A 371 0.44 -22.41 25.76
CA ASP A 371 0.28 -20.99 25.37
C ASP A 371 0.75 -20.00 26.47
N GLY A 372 1.05 -20.47 27.68
CA GLY A 372 1.62 -19.62 28.73
C GLY A 372 0.55 -18.83 29.48
N ARG A 373 0.33 -17.56 29.14
CA ARG A 373 -0.66 -16.69 29.79
C ARG A 373 -1.53 -16.03 28.73
N ALA A 374 -2.84 -16.16 28.84
CA ALA A 374 -3.78 -15.45 27.99
C ALA A 374 -4.77 -14.66 28.86
N ALA A 375 -5.19 -13.50 28.37
CA ALA A 375 -6.30 -12.74 28.91
C ALA A 375 -7.35 -12.53 27.82
N VAL A 376 -8.54 -13.08 27.99
CA VAL A 376 -9.71 -12.78 27.14
C VAL A 376 -10.47 -11.65 27.80
N ALA A 377 -10.71 -10.57 27.05
CA ALA A 377 -11.15 -9.30 27.60
C ALA A 377 -12.68 -9.13 27.65
N ASP A 378 -13.40 -9.85 26.81
CA ASP A 378 -14.79 -9.55 26.45
C ASP A 378 -15.62 -10.79 26.13
N LEU A 379 -15.27 -11.96 26.70
CA LEU A 379 -16.01 -13.20 26.48
C LEU A 379 -17.50 -13.01 26.85
N GLY A 380 -18.35 -12.93 25.84
CA GLY A 380 -19.80 -12.79 25.95
C GLY A 380 -20.56 -14.10 25.71
N PRO A 381 -21.90 -14.07 25.82
CA PRO A 381 -22.74 -15.27 25.66
C PRO A 381 -22.75 -15.85 24.24
N ASP A 382 -22.47 -15.03 23.22
CA ASP A 382 -22.41 -15.47 21.82
C ASP A 382 -21.05 -16.06 21.44
N ASP A 383 -20.02 -15.81 22.27
CA ASP A 383 -18.65 -16.25 22.04
C ASP A 383 -18.39 -17.67 22.50
N ARG A 384 -17.25 -18.20 22.04
CA ARG A 384 -16.79 -19.54 22.38
C ARG A 384 -15.32 -19.56 22.77
N LEU A 385 -15.06 -20.25 23.88
CA LEU A 385 -13.73 -20.62 24.35
C LEU A 385 -13.39 -22.02 23.84
N ASP A 386 -12.44 -22.13 22.92
CA ASP A 386 -11.98 -23.41 22.37
C ASP A 386 -10.90 -24.03 23.26
N LEU A 387 -11.31 -25.00 24.08
CA LEU A 387 -10.49 -25.74 25.05
C LEU A 387 -10.28 -27.21 24.68
N ARG A 388 -10.59 -27.60 23.43
CA ARG A 388 -10.43 -28.99 22.93
C ARG A 388 -9.03 -29.57 23.13
N GLY A 389 -8.02 -28.73 23.27
CA GLY A 389 -6.64 -29.13 23.54
C GLY A 389 -6.38 -29.64 24.97
N PHE A 390 -7.28 -29.44 25.92
CA PHE A 390 -7.05 -29.72 27.36
C PHE A 390 -7.69 -31.03 27.87
N GLY A 391 -8.48 -31.72 27.03
CA GLY A 391 -9.03 -33.04 27.36
C GLY A 391 -10.15 -33.03 28.42
N TYR A 392 -10.83 -31.90 28.62
CA TYR A 392 -12.04 -31.83 29.45
C TYR A 392 -13.13 -32.75 28.90
N ALA A 393 -13.97 -33.32 29.77
CA ALA A 393 -15.12 -34.13 29.35
C ALA A 393 -16.41 -33.30 29.17
N GLY A 394 -16.44 -32.07 29.69
CA GLY A 394 -17.57 -31.17 29.60
C GLY A 394 -17.38 -29.90 30.42
N VAL A 395 -18.27 -28.92 30.23
CA VAL A 395 -18.15 -27.58 30.85
C VAL A 395 -18.11 -27.62 32.39
N ALA A 396 -18.74 -28.62 33.01
CA ALA A 396 -18.74 -28.78 34.46
C ALA A 396 -17.32 -28.99 35.04
N GLU A 397 -16.42 -29.65 34.29
CA GLU A 397 -15.03 -29.79 34.69
C GLU A 397 -14.26 -28.47 34.55
N VAL A 398 -14.54 -27.71 33.48
CA VAL A 398 -13.96 -26.37 33.25
C VAL A 398 -14.37 -25.41 34.37
N GLN A 399 -15.66 -25.38 34.72
CA GLN A 399 -16.20 -24.57 35.83
C GLN A 399 -15.59 -24.96 37.17
N ALA A 400 -15.39 -26.27 37.43
CA ALA A 400 -14.75 -26.73 38.65
C ALA A 400 -13.27 -26.27 38.78
N ASP A 401 -12.57 -26.12 37.65
CA ASP A 401 -11.19 -25.65 37.61
C ASP A 401 -11.07 -24.12 37.60
N LEU A 402 -12.08 -23.41 37.12
CA LEU A 402 -12.16 -21.95 37.18
C LEU A 402 -12.19 -21.46 38.64
N LYS A 403 -11.43 -20.40 38.91
CA LYS A 403 -11.39 -19.72 40.20
C LYS A 403 -11.73 -18.25 40.02
N ALA A 404 -12.82 -17.82 40.64
CA ALA A 404 -13.17 -16.41 40.74
C ALA A 404 -12.01 -15.61 41.33
N ARG A 405 -11.68 -14.48 40.72
CA ARG A 405 -10.59 -13.61 41.15
C ARG A 405 -10.83 -12.18 40.68
N ASP A 406 -10.94 -11.27 41.64
CA ASP A 406 -11.24 -9.86 41.38
C ASP A 406 -12.54 -9.75 40.55
N ALA A 407 -12.55 -8.99 39.46
CA ALA A 407 -13.69 -8.86 38.54
C ALA A 407 -13.60 -9.88 37.39
N GLY A 408 -13.41 -11.17 37.68
CA GLY A 408 -13.29 -12.18 36.63
C GLY A 408 -12.95 -13.57 37.14
N ALA A 409 -12.44 -14.41 36.25
CA ALA A 409 -12.09 -15.80 36.55
C ALA A 409 -10.70 -16.18 36.02
N VAL A 410 -10.07 -17.16 36.68
CA VAL A 410 -8.77 -17.70 36.28
C VAL A 410 -8.83 -19.21 36.16
N LEU A 411 -8.42 -19.72 34.99
CA LEU A 411 -8.20 -21.14 34.72
C LEU A 411 -6.68 -21.41 34.64
N LYS A 412 -6.24 -22.55 35.18
CA LYS A 412 -4.87 -23.03 35.04
C LYS A 412 -4.87 -24.49 34.61
N ALA A 413 -4.41 -24.77 33.40
CA ALA A 413 -4.39 -26.11 32.83
C ALA A 413 -3.19 -26.25 31.89
N GLU A 414 -2.47 -27.38 31.96
CA GLU A 414 -1.43 -27.79 31.00
C GLU A 414 -0.49 -26.69 30.46
N GLY A 415 0.05 -25.85 31.36
CA GLY A 415 0.97 -24.77 30.99
C GLY A 415 0.32 -23.47 30.52
N LEU A 416 -1.02 -23.41 30.47
CA LEU A 416 -1.82 -22.20 30.33
C LEU A 416 -2.26 -21.66 31.69
N ARG A 417 -2.18 -20.34 31.85
CA ARG A 417 -2.93 -19.56 32.83
C ARG A 417 -3.80 -18.57 32.08
N LEU A 418 -5.07 -18.90 31.95
CA LEU A 418 -6.09 -18.08 31.30
C LEU A 418 -6.76 -17.17 32.33
N VAL A 419 -6.90 -15.90 31.99
CA VAL A 419 -7.68 -14.90 32.71
C VAL A 419 -8.87 -14.54 31.83
N LEU A 420 -10.07 -14.71 32.37
CA LEU A 420 -11.32 -14.26 31.76
C LEU A 420 -11.73 -13.00 32.51
N LEU A 421 -11.65 -11.85 31.84
CA LEU A 421 -12.02 -10.57 32.44
C LEU A 421 -13.55 -10.44 32.44
N ASP A 422 -14.08 -9.86 33.51
CA ASP A 422 -15.50 -9.55 33.71
C ASP A 422 -16.46 -10.75 33.58
N LEU A 423 -15.94 -11.98 33.74
CA LEU A 423 -16.71 -13.23 33.75
C LEU A 423 -16.83 -13.81 35.16
N ASP A 424 -18.05 -14.04 35.64
CA ASP A 424 -18.29 -14.93 36.78
C ASP A 424 -18.18 -16.40 36.31
N PRO A 425 -17.41 -17.28 36.99
CA PRO A 425 -17.32 -18.70 36.63
C PRO A 425 -18.66 -19.41 36.41
N ASP A 426 -19.71 -19.03 37.14
CA ASP A 426 -21.03 -19.66 37.04
C ASP A 426 -21.79 -19.25 35.76
N ASP A 427 -21.39 -18.15 35.12
CA ASP A 427 -21.98 -17.65 33.88
C ASP A 427 -21.42 -18.34 32.63
N LEU A 428 -20.40 -19.20 32.78
CA LEU A 428 -19.84 -19.96 31.66
C LEU A 428 -20.79 -21.09 31.22
N ALA A 429 -21.58 -20.84 30.18
CA ALA A 429 -22.57 -21.79 29.67
C ALA A 429 -21.94 -22.91 28.80
N PRO A 430 -22.60 -24.08 28.66
CA PRO A 430 -22.08 -25.20 27.88
C PRO A 430 -21.78 -24.90 26.41
N ASP A 431 -22.54 -24.00 25.79
CA ASP A 431 -22.41 -23.55 24.40
C ASP A 431 -21.27 -22.54 24.19
N MET A 432 -20.83 -21.88 25.26
CA MET A 432 -19.66 -20.99 25.27
C MET A 432 -18.33 -21.74 25.30
N VAL A 433 -18.31 -23.07 25.35
CA VAL A 433 -17.07 -23.85 25.44
C VAL A 433 -17.04 -24.97 24.41
N LEU A 434 -15.99 -25.00 23.59
CA LEU A 434 -15.71 -26.13 22.69
C LEU A 434 -14.75 -27.09 23.38
N ILE A 435 -15.15 -28.35 23.51
CA ILE A 435 -14.48 -29.42 24.29
C ILE A 435 -14.29 -30.67 23.46
#